data_AF-A0A3D1SSR3-F1
#
_entry.id   AF-A0A3D1SSR3-F1
#
_cell.length_a   1.000
_cell.length_b   1.000
_cell.length_c   1.000
_cell.angle_alpha   90.00
_cell.angle_beta   90.00
_cell.angle_gamma   90.00
#
_symmetry.space_group_name_H-M   'P 1'
#
loop_
_entity.id
_entity.type
_entity.pdbx_description
1 polymer ?
#
loop_
_entity_poly.entity_id
_entity_poly.type
_entity_poly.pdbx_seq_one_letter_code
_entity_poly.pdbx_strand_id
1 'polypeptide(L)' 'MTALILDGRAMGAEIKAELREEIHRYQQVTGRVPGLVIVRVGGDTASGMYSKAILRVAKEVG' A
#
# COMPACT_ATOMS: atom_id res chain seq x y z
N MET A 1 -27.59 -15.62 -16.83
CA MET A 1 -26.41 -15.64 -15.96
C MET A 1 -25.88 -14.22 -15.83
N THR A 2 -25.71 -13.71 -14.62
CA THR A 2 -25.06 -12.41 -14.36
C THR A 2 -23.60 -12.65 -13.99
N ALA A 3 -22.71 -11.77 -14.47
CA ALA A 3 -21.28 -11.87 -14.16
C ALA A 3 -21.03 -11.58 -12.66
N LEU A 4 -20.08 -12.30 -12.08
CA LEU A 4 -19.57 -12.02 -10.73
C LEU A 4 -18.64 -10.80 -10.80
N ILE A 5 -18.93 -9.78 -10.01
CA ILE A 5 -18.03 -8.63 -9.85
C ILE A 5 -16.98 -9.01 -8.81
N LEU A 6 -15.70 -8.99 -9.21
CA LEU A 6 -14.59 -9.13 -8.29
C LEU A 6 -14.33 -7.79 -7.59
N ASP A 7 -14.61 -7.72 -6.28
CA ASP A 7 -14.44 -6.50 -5.50
C ASP A 7 -12.99 -6.30 -5.05
N GLY A 8 -12.21 -5.62 -5.89
CA GLY A 8 -10.83 -5.25 -5.57
C GLY A 8 -10.70 -4.29 -4.39
N ARG A 9 -11.76 -3.58 -3.98
CA ARG A 9 -11.71 -2.70 -2.79
C ARG A 9 -11.76 -3.51 -1.51
N ALA A 10 -12.69 -4.46 -1.44
CA ALA A 10 -12.78 -5.38 -0.30
C ALA A 10 -11.49 -6.18 -0.15
N MET A 11 -11.02 -6.80 -1.24
CA MET A 11 -9.75 -7.54 -1.25
C MET A 11 -8.55 -6.66 -0.88
N GLY A 12 -8.50 -5.42 -1.39
CA GLY A 12 -7.43 -4.49 -1.04
C GLY A 12 -7.45 -4.06 0.43
N ALA A 13 -8.62 -4.02 1.08
CA ALA A 13 -8.72 -3.74 2.51
C ALA A 13 -8.18 -4.90 3.35
N GLU A 14 -8.49 -6.13 2.97
CA GLU A 14 -8.01 -7.37 3.60
C GLU A 14 -6.48 -7.46 3.53
N ILE A 15 -5.90 -7.31 2.34
CA ILE A 15 -4.43 -7.33 2.13
C ILE A 15 -3.72 -6.28 3.01
N LYS A 16 -4.28 -5.07 3.11
CA LYS A 16 -3.70 -4.00 3.94
C LYS A 16 -3.76 -4.32 5.45
N ALA A 17 -4.80 -5.02 5.90
CA ALA A 17 -4.92 -5.43 7.29
C ALA A 17 -3.87 -6.50 7.63
N GLU A 18 -3.71 -7.51 6.77
CA GLU A 18 -2.69 -8.55 6.92
C GLU A 18 -1.27 -7.98 6.91
N LEU A 19 -0.98 -7.09 5.97
CA LEU A 19 0.34 -6.46 5.84
C LEU A 19 0.70 -5.63 7.08
N ARG A 20 -0.26 -4.94 7.69
CA ARG A 20 -0.02 -4.19 8.94
C ARG A 20 0.43 -5.10 10.07
N GLU A 21 -0.22 -6.26 10.22
CA GLU A 21 0.17 -7.24 11.24
C GLU A 21 1.56 -7.83 10.96
N GLU A 22 1.90 -8.06 9.70
CA GLU A 22 3.23 -8.50 9.30
C GLU A 22 4.32 -7.48 9.62
N ILE A 23 4.08 -6.21 9.29
CA ILE A 23 5.03 -5.13 9.57
C ILE A 23 5.21 -4.96 11.08
N HIS A 24 4.12 -5.02 11.86
CA HIS A 24 4.21 -5.00 13.31
C HIS A 24 5.06 -6.16 13.85
N ARG A 25 4.82 -7.39 13.39
CA ARG A 25 5.67 -8.55 13.76
C ARG A 25 7.13 -8.35 13.36
N TYR A 26 7.38 -7.84 12.16
CA TYR A 26 8.74 -7.56 11.68
C TYR A 26 9.44 -6.53 12.57
N GLN A 27 8.75 -5.46 12.98
CA GLN A 27 9.29 -4.46 13.88
C GLN A 27 9.61 -5.04 15.26
N GLN A 28 8.75 -5.91 15.81
CA GLN A 28 9.01 -6.57 17.10
C GLN A 28 10.27 -7.45 17.05
N VAL A 29 10.51 -8.13 15.93
CA VAL A 29 11.67 -9.03 15.76
C VAL A 29 12.96 -8.27 15.46
N THR A 30 12.89 -7.22 14.64
CA THR A 30 14.09 -6.56 14.08
C THR A 30 14.39 -5.19 14.68
N GLY A 31 13.44 -4.59 15.40
CA GLY A 31 13.50 -3.21 15.87
C GLY A 31 13.39 -2.16 14.76
N ARG A 32 13.06 -2.55 13.52
CA ARG A 32 13.03 -1.67 12.35
C ARG A 32 11.68 -1.69 11.67
N VAL A 33 11.29 -0.54 11.11
CA VAL A 33 10.08 -0.39 10.29
C VAL A 33 10.50 -0.32 8.82
N PRO A 34 9.85 -1.06 7.89
CA PRO A 34 10.09 -0.93 6.46
C PRO A 34 9.84 0.50 5.95
N GLY A 35 10.67 0.97 5.03
CA GLY A 35 10.52 2.29 4.41
C GLY A 35 10.29 2.17 2.91
N LEU A 36 9.42 3.02 2.35
CA LEU A 36 9.20 3.14 0.92
C LEU A 36 9.58 4.54 0.42
N VAL A 37 10.42 4.58 -0.62
CA VAL A 37 10.83 5.82 -1.29
C VAL A 37 10.46 5.71 -2.77
N ILE A 38 9.87 6.78 -3.32
CA ILE A 38 9.54 6.89 -4.74
C ILE A 38 10.40 7.98 -5.37
N VAL A 39 11.19 7.61 -6.37
CA VAL A 39 11.95 8.55 -7.20
C VAL A 39 11.13 8.89 -8.43
N ARG A 40 10.99 10.19 -8.73
CA ARG A 40 10.27 10.68 -9.90
C ARG A 40 11.21 11.47 -10.81
N VAL A 41 11.18 11.16 -12.10
CA VAL A 41 11.99 11.83 -13.12
C VAL A 41 11.06 12.37 -14.20
N GLY A 42 11.07 13.69 -14.43
CA GLY A 42 10.07 14.36 -15.28
C GLY A 42 8.66 14.37 -14.68
N GLY A 43 7.70 15.03 -15.34
CA GLY A 43 6.34 15.18 -14.77
C GLY A 43 5.23 15.40 -15.78
N ASP A 44 4.54 14.33 -16.18
CA ASP A 44 3.13 14.45 -16.51
C ASP A 44 2.31 14.53 -15.21
N THR A 45 1.14 15.19 -15.27
CA THR A 45 0.27 15.45 -14.12
C THR A 45 -0.25 14.18 -13.43
N ALA A 46 -0.42 13.08 -14.17
CA ALA A 46 -0.93 11.80 -13.66
C ALA A 46 0.10 11.06 -12.80
N SER A 47 1.39 11.12 -13.14
CA SER A 47 2.48 10.50 -12.36
C SER A 47 2.54 10.98 -10.89
N GLY A 48 2.06 12.21 -10.64
CA GLY A 48 2.00 12.79 -9.29
C GLY A 48 0.86 12.25 -8.43
N MET A 49 -0.25 11.80 -9.03
CA MET A 49 -1.38 11.26 -8.27
C MET A 49 -1.08 9.85 -7.76
N TYR A 50 -0.49 8.99 -8.60
CA TYR A 50 -0.17 7.61 -8.20
C TYR A 50 0.87 7.54 -7.10
N SER A 51 1.94 8.35 -7.20
CA SER A 51 2.98 8.42 -6.16
C SER A 51 2.40 8.85 -4.80
N LYS A 52 1.48 9.81 -4.79
CA LYS A 52 0.76 10.19 -3.56
C LYS A 52 -0.10 9.07 -3.00
N ALA A 53 -0.82 8.35 -3.87
CA ALA A 53 -1.68 7.24 -3.44
C ALA A 53 -0.86 6.10 -2.81
N ILE A 54 0.27 5.73 -3.43
CA ILE A 54 1.17 4.69 -2.93
C ILE A 54 1.76 5.11 -1.58
N LEU A 55 2.28 6.34 -1.46
CA LEU A 55 2.84 6.83 -0.20
C LEU A 55 1.78 6.91 0.91
N ARG A 56 0.53 7.23 0.58
CA ARG A 56 -0.57 7.21 1.56
C ARG A 56 -0.82 5.80 2.07
N VAL A 57 -0.87 4.81 1.19
CA VAL A 57 -1.08 3.41 1.59
C VAL A 57 0.09 2.90 2.41
N ALA A 58 1.33 3.20 2.02
CA ALA A 58 2.52 2.84 2.79
C ALA A 58 2.42 3.37 4.23
N LYS A 59 2.08 4.66 4.40
CA LYS A 59 1.86 5.26 5.73
C LYS A 59 0.68 4.65 6.50
N GLU A 60 -0.35 4.17 5.80
CA GLU A 60 -1.53 3.56 6.41
C GLU A 60 -1.21 2.17 6.99
N VAL A 61 -0.39 1.37 6.31
CA VAL A 61 -0.04 0.01 6.73
C VAL A 61 1.08 -0.04 7.76
N GLY A 62 1.93 0.99 7.80
CA GLY A 62 2.97 1.18 8.82
C GLY A 62 4.35 1.01 8.25
#